data_AF-A0A259D4W1-F1
#
_entry.id   AF-A0A259D4W1-F1
#
_cell.length_a   1.000
_cell.length_b   1.000
_cell.length_c   1.000
_cell.angle_alpha   90.00
_cell.angle_beta   90.00
_cell.angle_gamma   90.00
#
_symmetry.space_group_name_H-M   'P 1'
#
loop_
_entity.id
_entity.type
_entity.pdbx_description
1 polymer ?
#
loop_
_entity_poly.entity_id
_entity_poly.type
_entity_poly.pdbx_seq_one_letter_code
_entity_poly.pdbx_strand_id
1 'polypeptide(L)'
;QWLQSYDPTLQTLDPDPVDPASFSTLLAEGVDTWDFTLSKTDGTGSRAVGFDRLTGKTAVIDGITLQLTEVDFTEYDRSGAVLQRTRGTEYISADWRLFFAGPSETEIDGERLALDSSPVEFIFPGEPGFLATQPIFDCDALTASLSPDMREILP
;
A
#
# COMPACT_ATOMS: atom_id res chain seq x y z
N GLN A 1 -5.07 -9.38 9.52
CA GLN A 1 -6.18 -8.92 8.67
C GLN A 1 -6.14 -7.44 8.47
N TRP A 2 -6.35 -7.06 7.22
CA TRP A 2 -6.69 -5.70 6.82
C TRP A 2 -8.04 -5.35 7.47
N LEU A 3 -8.23 -4.11 7.94
CA LEU A 3 -9.49 -3.69 8.58
C LEU A 3 -10.12 -2.48 7.89
N GLN A 4 -9.29 -1.48 7.59
CA GLN A 4 -9.69 -0.26 6.91
C GLN A 4 -8.48 0.38 6.23
N SER A 5 -8.74 1.17 5.19
CA SER A 5 -7.79 2.12 4.61
C SER A 5 -8.50 3.42 4.25
N TYR A 6 -7.73 4.44 3.92
CA TYR A 6 -8.26 5.72 3.49
C TYR A 6 -7.49 6.20 2.26
N ASP A 7 -8.20 6.35 1.14
CA ASP A 7 -7.65 6.94 -0.09
C ASP A 7 -8.75 7.33 -1.10
N PRO A 8 -9.06 8.61 -1.33
CA PRO A 8 -9.37 9.65 -0.34
C PRO A 8 -10.74 9.42 0.37
N THR A 9 -11.37 8.27 0.15
CA THR A 9 -12.56 7.84 0.89
C THR A 9 -12.20 6.69 1.83
N LEU A 10 -12.93 6.59 2.95
CA LEU A 10 -12.76 5.46 3.86
C LEU A 10 -13.24 4.19 3.17
N GLN A 11 -12.39 3.18 3.20
CA GLN A 11 -12.66 1.84 2.74
C GLN A 11 -12.57 0.90 3.95
N THR A 12 -13.52 -0.02 4.10
CA THR A 12 -13.63 -0.94 5.24
C THR A 12 -13.81 -2.38 4.75
N LEU A 13 -13.33 -3.34 5.54
CA LEU A 13 -13.40 -4.76 5.24
C LEU A 13 -14.85 -5.19 5.39
N ASP A 14 -15.37 -5.88 4.38
CA ASP A 14 -16.69 -6.48 4.51
C ASP A 14 -16.67 -7.60 5.57
N PRO A 15 -17.78 -7.80 6.31
CA PRO A 15 -17.87 -8.91 7.25
C PRO A 15 -17.71 -10.26 6.56
N ASP A 16 -17.15 -11.22 7.29
CA ASP A 16 -16.97 -12.62 6.84
C ASP A 16 -16.23 -12.76 5.49
N PRO A 17 -14.99 -12.23 5.37
CA PRO A 17 -14.19 -12.39 4.15
C PRO A 17 -13.92 -13.88 3.86
N VAL A 18 -13.78 -14.22 2.58
CA VAL A 18 -13.44 -15.59 2.17
C VAL A 18 -12.10 -16.01 2.77
N ASP A 19 -11.10 -15.12 2.68
CA ASP A 19 -9.79 -15.28 3.28
C ASP A 19 -9.19 -13.90 3.62
N PRO A 20 -9.15 -13.49 4.90
CA PRO A 20 -8.55 -12.23 5.28
C PRO A 20 -7.02 -12.32 5.30
N ALA A 21 -6.32 -11.33 4.72
CA ALA A 21 -4.87 -11.25 4.77
C ALA A 21 -4.31 -11.42 6.21
N SER A 22 -3.25 -12.20 6.39
CA SER A 22 -2.73 -12.60 7.69
C SER A 22 -1.21 -12.51 7.77
N PHE A 23 -0.72 -11.43 8.38
CA PHE A 23 0.69 -11.28 8.74
C PHE A 23 1.22 -12.45 9.58
N SER A 24 0.39 -13.02 10.46
CA SER A 24 0.79 -14.17 11.28
C SER A 24 0.97 -15.43 10.44
N THR A 25 0.10 -15.66 9.45
CA THR A 25 0.22 -16.78 8.51
C THR A 25 1.48 -16.62 7.67
N LEU A 26 1.70 -15.42 7.11
CA LEU A 26 2.91 -15.10 6.35
C LEU A 26 4.19 -15.43 7.12
N LEU A 27 4.29 -15.00 8.39
CA LEU A 27 5.47 -15.26 9.21
C LEU A 27 5.63 -16.74 9.60
N ALA A 28 4.53 -17.46 9.81
CA ALA A 28 4.56 -18.85 10.26
C ALA A 28 4.83 -19.83 9.10
N GLU A 29 4.25 -19.57 7.93
CA GLU A 29 4.22 -20.49 6.80
C GLU A 29 5.10 -20.03 5.63
N GLY A 30 5.53 -18.77 5.64
CA GLY A 30 6.30 -18.15 4.56
C GLY A 30 5.46 -17.70 3.37
N VAL A 31 4.14 -17.90 3.43
CA VAL A 31 3.18 -17.46 2.43
C VAL A 31 1.85 -17.13 3.11
N ASP A 32 1.16 -16.12 2.61
CA ASP A 32 -0.20 -15.77 2.97
C ASP A 32 -0.99 -15.55 1.69
N THR A 33 -2.15 -16.19 1.56
CA THR A 33 -3.11 -15.89 0.49
C THR A 33 -4.23 -15.04 1.06
N TRP A 34 -4.96 -14.35 0.19
CA TRP A 34 -6.16 -13.64 0.61
C TRP A 34 -7.17 -13.51 -0.52
N ASP A 35 -8.42 -13.35 -0.09
CA ASP A 35 -9.61 -13.14 -0.89
C ASP A 35 -10.64 -12.40 -0.03
N PHE A 36 -10.71 -11.09 -0.19
CA PHE A 36 -11.61 -10.27 0.62
C PHE A 36 -12.23 -9.14 -0.19
N THR A 37 -13.38 -8.67 0.28
CA THR A 37 -14.08 -7.53 -0.31
C THR A 37 -14.04 -6.33 0.61
N LEU A 38 -14.02 -5.17 -0.02
CA LEU A 38 -13.88 -3.89 0.61
C LEU A 38 -15.02 -2.97 0.17
N SER A 39 -15.66 -2.29 1.12
CA SER A 39 -16.71 -1.31 0.87
C SER A 39 -16.25 0.10 1.15
N LYS A 40 -16.61 1.03 0.27
CA LYS A 40 -16.36 2.47 0.41
C LYS A 40 -17.63 3.19 0.85
N THR A 41 -17.46 4.34 1.51
CA THR A 41 -18.59 5.13 2.02
C THR A 41 -19.51 5.72 0.95
N ASP A 42 -19.04 5.82 -0.30
CA ASP A 42 -19.82 6.28 -1.45
C ASP A 42 -20.67 5.19 -2.13
N GLY A 43 -20.68 3.97 -1.56
CA GLY A 43 -21.41 2.81 -2.08
C GLY A 43 -20.60 1.98 -3.08
N THR A 44 -19.42 2.45 -3.50
CA THR A 44 -18.50 1.66 -4.32
C THR A 44 -17.76 0.61 -3.47
N GLY A 45 -16.96 -0.23 -4.12
CA GLY A 45 -16.20 -1.27 -3.45
C GLY A 45 -15.48 -2.17 -4.43
N SER A 46 -14.62 -3.02 -3.91
CA SER A 46 -13.78 -3.90 -4.69
C SER A 46 -13.54 -5.24 -3.99
N ARG A 47 -13.01 -6.19 -4.73
CA ARG A 47 -12.53 -7.48 -4.23
C ARG A 47 -11.04 -7.60 -4.54
N ALA A 48 -10.22 -7.92 -3.55
CA ALA A 48 -8.81 -8.17 -3.72
C ALA A 48 -8.52 -9.67 -3.53
N VAL A 49 -7.79 -10.25 -4.48
CA VAL A 49 -7.35 -11.66 -4.44
C VAL A 49 -5.87 -11.72 -4.77
N GLY A 50 -5.07 -12.36 -3.93
CA GLY A 50 -3.62 -12.41 -4.13
C GLY A 50 -2.88 -13.21 -3.07
N PHE A 51 -1.56 -13.01 -3.05
CA PHE A 51 -0.69 -13.58 -2.04
C PHE A 51 0.55 -12.71 -1.77
N ASP A 52 1.11 -12.93 -0.58
CA ASP A 52 2.43 -12.48 -0.15
C ASP A 52 3.27 -13.73 0.13
N ARG A 53 4.54 -13.70 -0.27
CA ARG A 53 5.46 -14.81 -0.01
C ARG A 53 6.82 -14.30 0.42
N LEU A 54 7.30 -14.78 1.57
CA LEU A 54 8.68 -14.52 2.00
C LEU A 54 9.67 -15.11 1.00
N THR A 55 10.60 -14.27 0.56
CA THR A 55 11.67 -14.68 -0.38
C THR A 55 12.85 -15.34 0.32
N GLY A 56 12.89 -15.26 1.66
CA GLY A 56 14.05 -15.63 2.49
C GLY A 56 15.21 -14.63 2.42
N LYS A 57 15.06 -13.51 1.70
CA LYS A 57 16.06 -12.45 1.61
C LYS A 57 15.74 -11.30 2.56
N THR A 58 16.76 -10.51 2.86
CA THR A 58 16.65 -9.28 3.65
C THR A 58 17.33 -8.11 2.97
N ALA A 59 16.86 -6.90 3.26
CA ALA A 59 17.53 -5.64 2.93
C ALA A 59 17.74 -4.82 4.21
N VAL A 60 18.75 -3.96 4.20
CA VAL A 60 18.97 -2.97 5.27
C VAL A 60 18.65 -1.61 4.68
N ILE A 61 17.65 -0.93 5.25
CA ILE A 61 17.21 0.41 4.86
C ILE A 61 17.27 1.25 6.12
N ASP A 62 18.07 2.31 6.10
CA ASP A 62 18.29 3.20 7.24
C ASP A 62 18.63 2.46 8.55
N GLY A 63 19.53 1.47 8.44
CA GLY A 63 19.95 0.64 9.57
C GLY A 63 18.93 -0.42 10.02
N ILE A 64 17.71 -0.42 9.47
CA ILE A 64 16.65 -1.38 9.79
C ILE A 64 16.72 -2.57 8.83
N THR A 65 16.79 -3.79 9.39
CA THR A 65 16.74 -5.02 8.60
C THR A 65 15.30 -5.40 8.32
N LEU A 66 14.93 -5.49 7.05
CA LEU A 66 13.59 -5.86 6.59
C LEU A 66 13.66 -7.15 5.77
N GLN A 67 12.64 -8.00 5.89
CA GLN A 67 12.49 -9.19 5.04
C GLN A 67 11.79 -8.80 3.74
N LEU A 68 12.16 -9.43 2.62
CA LEU A 68 11.55 -9.17 1.32
C LEU A 68 10.44 -10.19 1.05
N THR A 69 9.30 -9.70 0.58
CA THR A 69 8.20 -10.53 0.06
C THR A 69 8.12 -10.42 -1.47
N GLU A 70 7.54 -11.43 -2.10
CA GLU A 70 6.91 -11.31 -3.41
C GLU A 70 5.42 -11.08 -3.18
N VAL A 71 4.85 -10.11 -3.88
CA VAL A 71 3.41 -9.85 -3.90
C VAL A 71 2.88 -10.01 -5.33
N ASP A 72 1.72 -10.64 -5.47
CA ASP A 72 0.94 -10.70 -6.72
C ASP A 72 -0.55 -10.70 -6.38
N PHE A 73 -1.29 -9.73 -6.90
CA PHE A 73 -2.73 -9.66 -6.67
C PHE A 73 -3.49 -9.07 -7.86
N THR A 74 -4.79 -9.39 -7.91
CA THR A 74 -5.77 -8.77 -8.80
C THR A 74 -6.86 -8.13 -7.97
N GLU A 75 -7.23 -6.90 -8.34
CA GLU A 75 -8.40 -6.22 -7.80
C GLU A 75 -9.54 -6.22 -8.82
N TYR A 76 -10.75 -6.49 -8.34
CA TYR A 76 -11.97 -6.53 -9.13
C TYR A 76 -12.99 -5.51 -8.63
N ASP A 77 -13.83 -5.01 -9.52
CA ASP A 77 -15.02 -4.26 -9.15
C ASP A 77 -16.14 -5.21 -8.65
N ARG A 78 -17.26 -4.63 -8.20
CA ARG A 78 -18.42 -5.41 -7.71
C ARG A 78 -19.10 -6.28 -8.78
N SER A 79 -18.86 -6.00 -10.07
CA SER A 79 -19.39 -6.82 -11.18
C SER A 79 -18.47 -7.98 -11.55
N GLY A 80 -17.25 -8.01 -11.01
CA GLY A 80 -16.21 -8.99 -11.32
C GLY A 80 -15.30 -8.57 -12.48
N ALA A 81 -15.40 -7.34 -12.97
CA ALA A 81 -14.45 -6.79 -13.93
C ALA A 81 -13.12 -6.48 -13.22
N VAL A 82 -12.01 -6.69 -13.93
CA VAL A 82 -10.67 -6.41 -13.38
C VAL A 82 -10.43 -4.91 -13.37
N LEU A 83 -10.06 -4.36 -12.21
CA LEU A 83 -9.63 -2.97 -12.04
C LEU A 83 -8.12 -2.84 -12.25
N GLN A 84 -7.35 -3.73 -11.61
CA GLN A 84 -5.90 -3.73 -11.73
C GLN A 84 -5.30 -5.11 -11.44
N ARG A 85 -4.07 -5.31 -11.92
CA ARG A 85 -3.20 -6.42 -11.51
C ARG A 85 -1.86 -5.86 -11.09
N THR A 86 -1.36 -6.25 -9.93
CA THR A 86 -0.10 -5.75 -9.41
C THR A 86 0.79 -6.91 -9.03
N ARG A 87 2.08 -6.78 -9.37
CA ARG A 87 3.13 -7.69 -8.93
C ARG A 87 4.34 -6.89 -8.49
N GLY A 88 5.07 -7.38 -7.49
CA GLY A 88 6.21 -6.62 -6.98
C GLY A 88 6.93 -7.27 -5.82
N THR A 89 7.68 -6.44 -5.13
CA THR A 89 8.34 -6.75 -3.87
C THR A 89 7.88 -5.75 -2.83
N GLU A 90 7.53 -6.25 -1.64
CA GLU A 90 7.34 -5.43 -0.45
C GLU A 90 8.40 -5.79 0.59
N TYR A 91 8.55 -4.91 1.57
CA TYR A 91 9.42 -5.12 2.71
C TYR A 91 8.59 -5.28 3.97
N ILE A 92 8.93 -6.23 4.82
CA ILE A 92 8.25 -6.41 6.10
C ILE A 92 9.20 -6.28 7.29
N SER A 93 8.72 -5.62 8.33
CA SER A 93 9.30 -5.70 9.68
C SER A 93 8.45 -6.66 10.52
N ALA A 94 9.04 -7.80 10.90
CA ALA A 94 8.35 -8.76 11.77
C ALA A 94 8.12 -8.19 13.17
N ASP A 95 9.06 -7.38 13.65
CA ASP A 95 9.01 -6.76 14.99
C ASP A 95 7.90 -5.71 15.07
N TRP A 96 7.76 -4.89 14.02
CA TRP A 96 6.72 -3.86 13.97
C TRP A 96 5.40 -4.37 13.41
N ARG A 97 5.41 -5.53 12.77
CA ARG A 97 4.27 -6.14 12.06
C ARG A 97 3.70 -5.20 10.99
N LEU A 98 4.60 -4.58 10.23
CA LEU A 98 4.29 -3.63 9.17
C LEU A 98 4.84 -4.10 7.84
N PHE A 99 4.08 -3.80 6.79
CA PHE A 99 4.52 -3.84 5.40
C PHE A 99 4.94 -2.44 4.97
N PHE A 100 5.94 -2.38 4.08
CA PHE A 100 6.37 -1.19 3.38
C PHE A 100 6.40 -1.51 1.88
N ALA A 101 5.89 -0.59 1.07
CA ALA A 101 5.93 -0.73 -0.38
C ALA A 101 7.37 -0.87 -0.88
N GLY A 102 7.51 -1.46 -2.06
CA GLY A 102 8.77 -1.55 -2.78
C GLY A 102 8.54 -1.42 -4.28
N PRO A 103 9.46 -1.94 -5.12
CA PRO A 103 9.29 -1.94 -6.56
C PRO A 103 8.08 -2.80 -6.97
N SER A 104 7.20 -2.22 -7.77
CA SER A 104 6.01 -2.89 -8.29
C SER A 104 5.72 -2.51 -9.74
N GLU A 105 5.01 -3.40 -10.43
CA GLU A 105 4.40 -3.14 -11.73
C GLU A 105 2.90 -3.39 -11.60
N THR A 106 2.11 -2.37 -11.93
CA THR A 106 0.65 -2.42 -11.92
C THR A 106 0.12 -2.26 -13.34
N GLU A 107 -0.77 -3.15 -13.76
CA GLU A 107 -1.49 -3.12 -15.02
C GLU A 107 -2.92 -2.61 -14.80
N ILE A 108 -3.30 -1.53 -15.49
CA ILE A 108 -4.64 -0.90 -15.46
C ILE A 108 -5.07 -0.68 -16.91
N ASP A 109 -6.22 -1.19 -17.33
CA ASP A 109 -6.75 -1.05 -18.70
C ASP A 109 -5.74 -1.42 -19.82
N GLY A 110 -4.82 -2.33 -19.53
CA GLY A 110 -3.77 -2.78 -20.46
C GLY A 110 -2.51 -1.91 -20.49
N GLU A 111 -2.51 -0.78 -19.77
CA GLU A 111 -1.31 0.03 -19.54
C GLU A 111 -0.55 -0.48 -18.32
N ARG A 112 0.78 -0.46 -18.38
CA ARG A 112 1.66 -0.89 -17.28
C ARG A 112 2.40 0.29 -16.69
N LEU A 113 2.25 0.45 -15.38
CA LEU A 113 2.96 1.44 -14.58
C LEU A 113 3.95 0.73 -13.68
N ALA A 114 5.23 1.01 -13.84
CA ALA A 114 6.26 0.61 -12.90
C ALA A 114 6.53 1.76 -11.93
N LEU A 115 6.51 1.46 -10.63
CA LEU A 115 6.78 2.42 -9.57
C LEU A 115 7.68 1.75 -8.52
N ASP A 116 8.70 2.48 -8.09
CA ASP A 116 9.49 2.10 -6.91
C ASP A 116 9.11 3.03 -5.77
N SER A 117 8.43 2.47 -4.77
CA SER A 117 8.04 3.19 -3.54
C SER A 117 8.75 2.60 -2.33
N SER A 118 9.98 2.11 -2.51
CA SER A 118 10.81 1.61 -1.43
C SER A 118 11.03 2.69 -0.36
N PRO A 119 10.99 2.33 0.94
CA PRO A 119 11.33 3.28 1.99
C PRO A 119 12.79 3.73 1.83
N VAL A 120 13.04 5.01 2.13
CA VAL A 120 14.38 5.60 2.08
C VAL A 120 14.94 5.80 3.49
N GLU A 121 14.10 6.27 4.42
CA GLU A 121 14.48 6.66 5.79
C GLU A 121 13.33 6.34 6.77
N PHE A 122 13.67 5.96 8.00
CA PHE A 122 12.72 5.75 9.10
C PHE A 122 12.98 6.78 10.21
N ILE A 123 12.09 7.76 10.32
CA ILE A 123 12.24 8.82 11.32
C ILE A 123 11.51 8.46 12.60
N PHE A 124 12.22 8.49 13.72
CA PHE A 124 11.74 8.11 15.06
C PHE A 124 11.46 9.33 15.95
N PRO A 125 10.67 9.16 17.04
CA PRO A 125 10.44 10.23 17.99
C PRO A 125 11.75 10.85 18.53
N GLY A 126 11.90 12.17 18.35
CA GLY A 126 13.08 12.92 18.77
C GLY A 126 14.08 13.23 17.65
N GLU A 127 13.91 12.63 16.47
CA GLU A 127 14.73 12.93 15.30
C GLU A 127 14.16 14.11 14.50
N PRO A 128 15.02 14.91 13.82
CA PRO A 128 14.57 15.93 12.90
C PRO A 128 13.65 15.35 11.82
N GLY A 129 12.55 16.02 11.52
CA GLY A 129 11.59 15.56 10.51
C GLY A 129 10.48 14.66 11.06
N PHE A 130 10.54 14.23 12.33
CA PHE A 130 9.44 13.46 12.92
C PHE A 130 8.16 14.30 12.94
N LEU A 131 7.07 13.75 12.37
CA LEU A 131 5.78 14.45 12.13
C LEU A 131 5.86 15.66 11.17
N ALA A 132 6.90 15.77 10.36
CA ALA A 132 6.95 16.79 9.32
C ALA A 132 5.80 16.60 8.32
N THR A 133 5.20 17.70 7.88
CA THR A 133 4.09 17.70 6.91
C THR A 133 4.59 17.97 5.48
N GLN A 134 5.89 18.15 5.30
CA GLN A 134 6.52 18.31 3.99
C GLN A 134 7.28 17.03 3.67
N PRO A 135 7.05 16.41 2.49
CA PRO A 135 7.83 15.27 2.04
C PRO A 135 9.33 15.63 1.97
N ILE A 136 10.17 14.70 2.42
CA ILE A 136 11.64 14.84 2.40
C ILE A 136 12.22 14.22 1.12
N PHE A 137 11.59 13.15 0.66
CA PHE A 137 11.89 12.44 -0.59
C PHE A 137 10.67 12.50 -1.50
N ASP A 138 10.89 12.38 -2.80
CA ASP A 138 9.85 12.34 -3.82
C ASP A 138 8.77 13.41 -3.66
N CYS A 139 9.15 14.62 -4.04
CA CYS A 139 8.27 15.66 -4.53
C CYS A 139 9.21 16.66 -5.19
N ASP A 140 9.17 16.80 -6.52
CA ASP A 140 9.62 18.07 -7.09
C ASP A 140 8.79 19.14 -6.37
N ALA A 141 9.47 20.06 -5.66
CA ALA A 141 8.83 21.06 -4.80
C ALA A 141 7.77 21.93 -5.54
N LEU A 142 7.67 21.79 -6.86
CA LEU A 142 6.74 22.45 -7.76
C LEU A 142 5.35 21.80 -7.83
N THR A 143 5.17 20.51 -7.51
CA THR A 143 3.87 19.81 -7.59
C THR A 143 3.18 19.63 -6.24
N ALA A 144 3.93 19.77 -5.14
CA ALA A 144 3.41 19.55 -3.78
C ALA A 144 2.58 20.73 -3.23
N SER A 145 2.53 21.88 -3.91
CA SER A 145 1.67 22.98 -3.49
C SER A 145 0.26 22.79 -4.06
N LEU A 146 -0.65 22.28 -3.24
CA LEU A 146 -2.04 22.71 -3.32
C LEU A 146 -2.07 24.20 -2.96
N SER A 147 -1.87 25.07 -3.94
CA SER A 147 -2.34 26.44 -3.83
C SER A 147 -3.86 26.34 -3.76
N PRO A 148 -4.52 26.70 -2.64
CA PRO A 148 -5.95 26.86 -2.66
C PRO A 148 -6.18 28.03 -3.62
N ASP A 149 -6.64 27.76 -4.83
CA ASP A 149 -6.95 28.81 -5.78
C ASP A 149 -8.00 29.73 -5.15
N MET A 150 -7.45 30.83 -4.65
CA MET A 150 -7.97 32.17 -4.62
C MET A 150 -8.92 32.39 -5.79
N ARG A 151 -10.19 32.02 -5.61
CA ARG A 151 -11.27 32.68 -6.34
C ARG A 151 -11.31 34.12 -5.83
N GLU A 152 -10.56 34.97 -6.52
CA GLU A 152 -10.89 36.37 -6.68
C GLU A 152 -12.39 36.49 -6.95
N ILE A 153 -13.13 36.90 -5.93
CA ILE A 153 -14.37 37.64 -6.12
C ILE A 153 -13.97 39.08 -5.84
N LEU A 154 -13.62 39.82 -6.89
CA LEU A 154 -13.76 41.26 -6.89
C LEU A 154 -14.63 41.65 -8.10
N PRO A 155 -15.58 42.59 -7.91
CA PRO A 155 -16.43 43.10 -8.98
C PRO A 155 -15.64 43.91 -10.02
#